data_AF-A0A1A8E534-F1
#
_entry.id   AF-A0A1A8E534-F1
#
_cell.length_a   1.000
_cell.length_b   1.000
_cell.length_c   1.000
_cell.angle_alpha   90.00
_cell.angle_beta   90.00
_cell.angle_gamma   90.00
#
_symmetry.space_group_name_H-M   'P 1'
#
loop_
_entity.id
_entity.type
_entity.pdbx_description
1 polymer ?
#
loop_
_entity_poly.entity_id
_entity_poly.type
_entity_poly.pdbx_seq_one_letter_code
_entity_poly.pdbx_strand_id
1 'polypeptide(L)'
;VEEEEASPPEEEQSSLDSFRSRMEQRLEAARFRYINERLYSTTSGEAKRMFQQDPRAFWVYHKGYTAQVQRWPANPVDAIIAYIKKKPVSLVVADFGCGDGKIARSVKNKVHSFDLAATSELVTVCDMANVPLADGSVDIAVFCLSLMGTNLVDFLTEACRVLKTGGVLKIAEVASRFDNVRDFTSTLTRLGFKLTSKDTENSHFYSFEFVKTENAPKNRKKLELQLKPCVYKRR
;
A
#
# COMPACT_ATOMS: atom_id res chain seq x y z
N VAL A 1 22.84 -50.60 -30.50
CA VAL A 1 22.60 -50.71 -29.05
C VAL A 1 22.22 -49.32 -28.61
N GLU A 2 20.92 -49.06 -28.51
CA GLU A 2 20.41 -47.80 -27.96
C GLU A 2 20.67 -47.88 -26.45
N GLU A 3 21.46 -46.94 -25.92
CA GLU A 3 21.67 -46.80 -24.49
C GLU A 3 20.40 -46.16 -23.91
N GLU A 4 19.62 -46.95 -23.17
CA GLU A 4 18.59 -46.43 -22.27
C GLU A 4 19.28 -45.61 -21.17
N GLU A 5 19.16 -44.28 -21.22
CA GLU A 5 19.46 -43.42 -20.08
C GLU A 5 18.51 -43.80 -18.94
N ALA A 6 19.06 -44.50 -17.93
CA ALA A 6 18.34 -44.84 -16.72
C ALA A 6 17.89 -43.55 -16.01
N SER A 7 16.58 -43.40 -15.87
CA SER A 7 15.99 -42.31 -15.07
C SER A 7 16.49 -42.36 -13.63
N PRO A 8 16.79 -41.21 -12.99
CA PRO A 8 17.29 -41.19 -11.62
C PRO A 8 16.29 -41.87 -10.65
N PRO A 9 16.77 -42.49 -9.56
CA PRO A 9 15.90 -43.06 -8.54
C PRO A 9 15.01 -41.98 -7.90
N GLU A 10 13.74 -42.33 -7.61
CA GLU A 10 12.69 -41.39 -7.17
C GLU A 10 13.11 -40.53 -5.95
N GLU A 11 13.93 -41.06 -5.04
CA GLU A 11 14.45 -40.32 -3.88
C GLU A 11 15.41 -39.19 -4.25
N GLU A 12 16.31 -39.40 -5.22
CA GLU A 12 17.23 -38.35 -5.71
C GLU A 12 16.47 -37.25 -6.46
N GLN A 13 15.45 -37.64 -7.23
CA GLN A 13 14.59 -36.71 -7.94
C GLN A 13 13.77 -35.83 -6.97
N SER A 14 13.23 -36.43 -5.91
CA SER A 14 12.53 -35.69 -4.84
C SER A 14 13.44 -34.70 -4.11
N SER A 15 14.71 -35.08 -3.88
CA SER A 15 15.72 -34.24 -3.23
C SER A 15 16.10 -33.04 -4.11
N LEU A 16 16.33 -33.28 -5.41
CA LEU A 16 16.62 -32.24 -6.40
C LEU A 16 15.46 -31.26 -6.58
N ASP A 17 14.22 -31.76 -6.61
CA ASP A 17 13.04 -30.91 -6.69
C ASP A 17 12.84 -30.07 -5.42
N SER A 18 13.13 -30.65 -4.25
CA SER A 18 13.13 -29.90 -2.98
C SER A 18 14.19 -28.80 -2.95
N PHE A 19 15.36 -29.05 -3.53
CA PHE A 19 16.45 -28.10 -3.62
C PHE A 19 16.13 -26.96 -4.60
N ARG A 20 15.62 -27.30 -5.80
CA ARG A 20 15.14 -26.33 -6.80
C ARG A 20 14.07 -25.41 -6.22
N SER A 21 13.07 -25.98 -5.55
CA SER A 21 12.01 -25.22 -4.87
C SER A 21 12.58 -24.23 -3.84
N ARG A 22 13.57 -24.64 -3.04
CA ARG A 22 14.24 -23.74 -2.07
C ARG A 22 15.01 -22.62 -2.76
N MET A 23 15.67 -22.89 -3.89
CA MET A 23 16.37 -21.87 -4.66
C MET A 23 15.41 -20.85 -5.27
N GLU A 24 14.31 -21.32 -5.85
CA GLU A 24 13.25 -20.47 -6.42
C GLU A 24 12.64 -19.56 -5.35
N GLN A 25 12.30 -20.10 -4.18
CA GLN A 25 11.78 -19.30 -3.05
C GLN A 25 12.76 -18.22 -2.61
N ARG A 26 14.07 -18.52 -2.57
CA ARG A 26 15.10 -17.53 -2.23
C ARG A 26 15.20 -16.44 -3.28
N LEU A 27 15.13 -16.79 -4.56
CA LEU A 27 15.18 -15.85 -5.67
C LEU A 27 13.95 -14.93 -5.68
N GLU A 28 12.75 -15.47 -5.51
CA GLU A 28 11.52 -14.68 -5.39
C GLU A 28 11.58 -13.71 -4.21
N ALA A 29 12.04 -14.18 -3.04
CA ALA A 29 12.19 -13.32 -1.86
C ALA A 29 13.21 -12.20 -2.07
N ALA A 30 14.31 -12.47 -2.78
CA ALA A 30 15.30 -11.45 -3.14
C ALA A 30 14.72 -10.42 -4.12
N ARG A 31 13.99 -10.89 -5.14
CA ARG A 31 13.32 -10.02 -6.11
C ARG A 31 12.26 -9.14 -5.46
N PHE A 32 11.46 -9.69 -4.54
CA PHE A 32 10.52 -8.92 -3.74
C PHE A 32 11.21 -7.81 -2.95
N ARG A 33 12.28 -8.12 -2.21
CA ARG A 33 13.01 -7.12 -1.41
C ARG A 33 13.57 -6.00 -2.27
N TYR A 34 14.15 -6.34 -3.42
CA TYR A 34 14.66 -5.37 -4.39
C TYR A 34 13.56 -4.44 -4.90
N ILE A 35 12.42 -5.00 -5.33
CA ILE A 35 11.28 -4.21 -5.81
C ILE A 35 10.75 -3.31 -4.68
N ASN A 36 10.57 -3.85 -3.48
CA ASN A 36 10.08 -3.11 -2.33
C ASN A 36 11.00 -1.92 -1.97
N GLU A 37 12.30 -2.13 -1.93
CA GLU A 37 13.28 -1.05 -1.71
C GLU A 37 13.18 0.03 -2.80
N ARG A 38 13.05 -0.40 -4.06
CA ARG A 38 12.91 0.53 -5.19
C ARG A 38 11.62 1.36 -5.11
N LEU A 39 10.51 0.76 -4.68
CA LEU A 39 9.24 1.47 -4.47
C LEU A 39 9.31 2.55 -3.38
N TYR A 40 10.16 2.36 -2.35
CA TYR A 40 10.37 3.35 -1.29
C TYR A 40 11.43 4.42 -1.60
N SER A 41 12.26 4.20 -2.61
CA SER A 41 13.39 5.07 -2.97
C SER A 41 13.18 5.86 -4.26
N THR A 42 12.03 5.70 -4.90
CA THR A 42 11.68 6.37 -6.17
C THR A 42 10.35 7.10 -6.06
N THR A 43 10.09 7.99 -7.01
CA THR A 43 8.77 8.63 -7.14
C THR A 43 7.72 7.63 -7.63
N SER A 44 6.45 7.89 -7.35
CA SER A 44 5.32 7.13 -7.90
C SER A 44 5.33 7.06 -9.43
N GLY A 45 5.71 8.15 -10.11
CA GLY A 45 5.86 8.15 -11.57
C GLY A 45 6.95 7.21 -12.08
N GLU A 46 8.06 7.05 -11.34
CA GLU A 46 9.10 6.06 -11.65
C GLU A 46 8.64 4.63 -11.35
N ALA A 47 7.97 4.41 -10.22
CA ALA A 47 7.35 3.13 -9.88
C ALA A 47 6.34 2.68 -10.95
N LYS A 48 5.52 3.62 -11.44
CA LYS A 48 4.59 3.39 -12.56
C LYS A 48 5.34 2.93 -13.81
N ARG A 49 6.41 3.62 -14.20
CA ARG A 49 7.23 3.22 -15.36
C ARG A 49 7.85 1.83 -15.17
N MET A 50 8.34 1.53 -13.97
CA MET A 50 8.89 0.21 -13.64
C MET A 50 7.85 -0.90 -13.86
N PHE A 51 6.63 -0.74 -13.36
CA PHE A 51 5.57 -1.74 -13.55
C PHE A 51 5.03 -1.81 -14.98
N GLN A 52 5.07 -0.71 -15.74
CA GLN A 52 4.75 -0.74 -17.17
C GLN A 52 5.80 -1.51 -17.98
N GLN A 53 7.08 -1.40 -17.61
CA GLN A 53 8.19 -2.10 -18.28
C GLN A 53 8.27 -3.58 -17.90
N ASP A 54 8.00 -3.92 -16.64
CA ASP A 54 7.92 -5.30 -16.15
C ASP A 54 6.61 -5.54 -15.39
N PRO A 55 5.50 -5.86 -16.08
CA PRO A 55 4.21 -6.13 -15.44
C PRO A 55 4.28 -7.29 -14.43
N ARG A 56 5.23 -8.23 -14.58
CA ARG A 56 5.42 -9.32 -13.62
C ARG A 56 5.98 -8.84 -12.29
N ALA A 57 6.72 -7.72 -12.27
CA ALA A 57 7.26 -7.16 -11.03
C ALA A 57 6.15 -6.80 -10.04
N PHE A 58 5.00 -6.35 -10.54
CA PHE A 58 3.83 -6.06 -9.71
C PHE A 58 3.32 -7.32 -8.98
N TRP A 59 3.18 -8.43 -9.70
CA TRP A 59 2.77 -9.72 -9.12
C TRP A 59 3.81 -10.27 -8.14
N VAL A 60 5.10 -10.15 -8.45
CA VAL A 60 6.18 -10.53 -7.51
C VAL A 60 6.11 -9.70 -6.23
N TYR A 61 5.88 -8.39 -6.37
CA TYR A 61 5.68 -7.50 -5.22
C TYR A 61 4.50 -7.95 -4.37
N HIS A 62 3.32 -8.14 -4.97
CA HIS A 62 2.12 -8.56 -4.24
C HIS A 62 2.25 -9.93 -3.58
N LYS A 63 2.83 -10.93 -4.27
CA LYS A 63 3.09 -12.25 -3.69
C LYS A 63 3.98 -12.14 -2.46
N GLY A 64 5.06 -11.37 -2.56
CA GLY A 64 5.97 -11.13 -1.45
C GLY A 64 5.31 -10.37 -0.30
N TYR A 65 4.58 -9.29 -0.59
CA TYR A 65 3.84 -8.50 0.39
C TYR A 65 2.82 -9.35 1.15
N THR A 66 1.97 -10.10 0.44
CA THR A 66 0.96 -10.99 1.04
C THR A 66 1.61 -12.00 1.99
N ALA A 67 2.73 -12.61 1.59
CA ALA A 67 3.48 -13.52 2.44
C ALA A 67 4.05 -12.86 3.71
N GLN A 68 4.35 -11.54 3.68
CA GLN A 68 4.80 -10.80 4.87
C GLN A 68 3.64 -10.49 5.81
N VAL A 69 2.53 -9.93 5.29
CA VAL A 69 1.41 -9.49 6.13
C VAL A 69 0.61 -10.64 6.72
N GLN A 70 0.61 -11.83 6.11
CA GLN A 70 0.01 -13.04 6.68
C GLN A 70 0.65 -13.49 8.00
N ARG A 71 1.89 -13.06 8.29
CA ARG A 71 2.59 -13.39 9.53
C ARG A 71 2.25 -12.44 10.68
N TRP A 72 1.54 -11.36 10.40
CA TRP A 72 1.24 -10.35 11.41
C TRP A 72 0.01 -10.80 12.22
N PRO A 73 -0.03 -10.51 13.53
CA PRO A 73 -1.16 -10.89 14.38
C PRO A 73 -2.46 -10.18 13.98
N ALA A 74 -2.35 -9.03 13.30
CA ALA A 74 -3.47 -8.29 12.75
C ALA A 74 -3.04 -7.56 11.47
N ASN A 75 -3.96 -7.44 10.51
CA ASN A 75 -3.75 -6.67 9.29
C ASN A 75 -4.51 -5.33 9.38
N PRO A 76 -3.86 -4.17 9.14
CA PRO A 76 -4.52 -2.86 9.23
C PRO A 76 -5.75 -2.71 8.33
N VAL A 77 -5.78 -3.40 7.18
CA VAL A 77 -6.92 -3.34 6.25
C VAL A 77 -8.21 -3.86 6.90
N ASP A 78 -8.11 -4.85 7.79
CA ASP A 78 -9.27 -5.46 8.44
C ASP A 78 -9.87 -4.50 9.48
N ALA A 79 -9.03 -3.75 10.19
CA ALA A 79 -9.48 -2.68 11.09
C ALA A 79 -10.16 -1.54 10.32
N ILE A 80 -9.64 -1.18 9.15
CA ILE A 80 -10.25 -0.16 8.27
C ILE A 80 -11.60 -0.65 7.73
N ILE A 81 -11.70 -1.89 7.27
CA ILE A 81 -12.97 -2.50 6.83
C ILE A 81 -13.99 -2.48 7.97
N ALA A 82 -13.58 -2.88 9.18
CA ALA A 82 -14.44 -2.85 10.36
C ALA A 82 -14.91 -1.42 10.70
N TYR A 83 -14.05 -0.41 10.53
CA TYR A 83 -14.43 0.98 10.67
C TYR A 83 -15.48 1.40 9.64
N ILE A 84 -15.26 1.11 8.35
CA ILE A 84 -16.16 1.50 7.26
C ILE A 84 -17.53 0.83 7.42
N LYS A 85 -17.58 -0.44 7.83
CA LYS A 85 -18.84 -1.16 8.10
C LYS A 85 -19.72 -0.52 9.17
N LYS A 86 -19.15 0.28 10.07
CA LYS A 86 -19.89 1.03 11.11
C LYS A 86 -20.38 2.40 10.63
N LYS A 87 -20.09 2.79 9.38
CA LYS A 87 -20.51 4.06 8.80
C LYS A 87 -21.73 3.89 7.89
N PRO A 88 -22.48 4.97 7.60
CA PRO A 88 -23.55 4.92 6.62
C PRO A 88 -23.05 4.40 5.27
N VAL A 89 -23.83 3.52 4.64
CA VAL A 89 -23.49 2.91 3.34
C VAL A 89 -23.44 3.93 2.20
N SER A 90 -24.05 5.10 2.38
CA SER A 90 -24.04 6.21 1.44
C SER A 90 -22.70 6.94 1.36
N LEU A 91 -21.80 6.75 2.35
CA LEU A 91 -20.48 7.37 2.30
C LEU A 91 -19.63 6.73 1.19
N VAL A 92 -18.99 7.57 0.39
CA VAL A 92 -18.10 7.17 -0.70
C VAL A 92 -16.67 7.08 -0.20
N VAL A 93 -15.99 5.98 -0.51
CA VAL A 93 -14.62 5.69 -0.08
C VAL A 93 -13.67 5.79 -1.28
N ALA A 94 -12.49 6.38 -1.09
CA ALA A 94 -11.34 6.25 -1.98
C ALA A 94 -10.23 5.45 -1.28
N ASP A 95 -9.78 4.37 -1.92
CA ASP A 95 -8.73 3.48 -1.44
C ASP A 95 -7.48 3.68 -2.31
N PHE A 96 -6.50 4.41 -1.78
CA PHE A 96 -5.28 4.82 -2.47
C PHE A 96 -4.20 3.76 -2.28
N GLY A 97 -3.77 3.10 -3.36
CA GLY A 97 -2.89 1.94 -3.31
C GLY A 97 -3.64 0.70 -2.76
N CYS A 98 -4.76 0.39 -3.38
CA CYS A 98 -5.74 -0.60 -2.92
C CYS A 98 -5.27 -2.07 -3.05
N GLY A 99 -4.17 -2.31 -3.77
CA GLY A 99 -3.62 -3.63 -4.04
C GLY A 99 -4.62 -4.55 -4.73
N ASP A 100 -5.07 -5.57 -4.00
CA ASP A 100 -6.05 -6.51 -4.54
C ASP A 100 -7.48 -5.95 -4.56
N GLY A 101 -7.78 -4.83 -3.88
CA GLY A 101 -9.13 -4.27 -3.74
C GLY A 101 -9.95 -4.86 -2.59
N LYS A 102 -9.30 -5.38 -1.53
CA LYS A 102 -9.96 -6.03 -0.38
C LYS A 102 -11.05 -5.18 0.27
N ILE A 103 -10.84 -3.86 0.39
CA ILE A 103 -11.86 -2.96 0.98
C ILE A 103 -13.13 -2.99 0.15
N ALA A 104 -13.03 -2.77 -1.17
CA ALA A 104 -14.16 -2.77 -2.09
C ALA A 104 -14.97 -4.08 -2.06
N ARG A 105 -14.30 -5.23 -1.96
CA ARG A 105 -14.99 -6.54 -1.83
C ARG A 105 -15.69 -6.75 -0.49
N SER A 106 -15.30 -6.01 0.54
CA SER A 106 -15.67 -6.33 1.92
C SER A 106 -16.75 -5.41 2.51
N VAL A 107 -17.13 -4.34 1.81
CA VAL A 107 -18.06 -3.32 2.30
C VAL A 107 -19.18 -3.06 1.30
N LYS A 108 -20.30 -2.50 1.77
CA LYS A 108 -21.44 -2.10 0.92
C LYS A 108 -21.31 -0.70 0.35
N ASN A 109 -20.38 0.11 0.89
CA ASN A 109 -20.10 1.45 0.41
C ASN A 109 -19.60 1.43 -1.03
N LYS A 110 -19.84 2.52 -1.77
CA LYS A 110 -19.14 2.74 -3.03
C LYS A 110 -17.66 2.97 -2.73
N VAL A 111 -16.78 2.13 -3.28
CA VAL A 111 -15.33 2.24 -3.12
C VAL A 111 -14.68 2.50 -4.47
N HIS A 112 -13.93 3.59 -4.56
CA HIS A 112 -13.02 3.88 -5.66
C HIS A 112 -11.64 3.34 -5.30
N SER A 113 -11.20 2.27 -5.96
CA SER A 113 -9.94 1.60 -5.68
C SER A 113 -8.89 1.97 -6.72
N PHE A 114 -7.76 2.52 -6.28
CA PHE A 114 -6.69 3.01 -7.15
C PHE A 114 -5.39 2.26 -6.91
N ASP A 115 -4.72 1.83 -7.98
CA ASP A 115 -3.39 1.24 -7.90
C ASP A 115 -2.60 1.42 -9.22
N LEU A 116 -1.30 1.15 -9.19
CA LEU A 116 -0.42 1.25 -10.36
C LEU A 116 -0.62 0.09 -11.36
N ALA A 117 -1.27 -1.00 -10.95
CA ALA A 117 -1.71 -2.07 -11.84
C ALA A 117 -3.00 -2.75 -11.34
N ALA A 118 -3.76 -3.34 -12.25
CA ALA A 118 -5.01 -4.01 -11.92
C ALA A 118 -4.76 -5.47 -11.51
N THR A 119 -5.22 -5.81 -10.31
CA THR A 119 -5.36 -7.18 -9.79
C THR A 119 -6.76 -7.73 -9.96
N SER A 120 -7.75 -6.84 -10.20
CA SER A 120 -9.16 -7.15 -10.41
C SER A 120 -9.86 -6.00 -11.14
N GLU A 121 -11.08 -6.24 -11.64
CA GLU A 121 -11.90 -5.23 -12.33
C GLU A 121 -12.33 -4.07 -11.42
N LEU A 122 -12.22 -4.23 -10.10
CA LEU A 122 -12.53 -3.18 -9.14
C LEU A 122 -11.46 -2.09 -9.09
N VAL A 123 -10.26 -2.36 -9.63
CA VAL A 123 -9.11 -1.47 -9.54
C VAL A 123 -9.03 -0.55 -10.75
N THR A 124 -9.08 0.75 -10.50
CA THR A 124 -8.74 1.78 -11.48
C THR A 124 -7.23 1.97 -11.52
N VAL A 125 -6.62 1.69 -12.67
CA VAL A 125 -5.17 1.80 -12.85
C VAL A 125 -4.77 3.27 -13.01
N CYS A 126 -4.14 3.85 -11.99
CA CYS A 126 -3.60 5.21 -12.05
C CYS A 126 -2.50 5.45 -11.02
N ASP A 127 -1.77 6.55 -11.18
CA ASP A 127 -0.93 7.05 -10.11
C ASP A 127 -1.83 7.72 -9.06
N MET A 128 -1.74 7.30 -7.81
CA MET A 128 -2.58 7.81 -6.73
C MET A 128 -2.27 9.27 -6.36
N ALA A 129 -1.20 9.86 -6.90
CA ALA A 129 -0.94 11.30 -6.86
C ALA A 129 -1.88 12.12 -7.77
N ASN A 130 -2.60 11.48 -8.69
CA ASN A 130 -3.58 12.13 -9.58
C ASN A 130 -4.66 11.12 -10.00
N VAL A 131 -5.71 11.00 -9.20
CA VAL A 131 -6.80 10.05 -9.42
C VAL A 131 -7.92 10.68 -10.27
N PRO A 132 -8.64 9.89 -11.09
CA PRO A 132 -9.69 10.40 -11.98
C PRO A 132 -11.01 10.68 -11.23
N LEU A 133 -10.95 11.51 -10.20
CA LEU A 133 -12.08 11.95 -9.39
C LEU A 133 -12.18 13.47 -9.36
N ALA A 134 -13.41 13.98 -9.21
CA ALA A 134 -13.65 15.40 -8.98
C ALA A 134 -13.25 15.82 -7.56
N ASP A 135 -13.03 17.12 -7.38
CA ASP A 135 -12.78 17.73 -6.07
C ASP A 135 -13.96 17.49 -5.12
N GLY A 136 -13.70 17.18 -3.85
CA GLY A 136 -14.76 16.98 -2.85
C GLY A 136 -15.77 15.89 -3.20
N SER A 137 -15.35 14.84 -3.92
CA SER A 137 -16.23 13.78 -4.39
C SER A 137 -16.35 12.59 -3.42
N VAL A 138 -15.45 12.46 -2.43
CA VAL A 138 -15.44 11.32 -1.50
C VAL A 138 -15.55 11.74 -0.04
N ASP A 139 -16.09 10.85 0.79
CA ASP A 139 -16.33 11.07 2.23
C ASP A 139 -15.20 10.48 3.10
N ILE A 140 -14.58 9.40 2.64
CA ILE A 140 -13.47 8.72 3.33
C ILE A 140 -12.34 8.46 2.33
N ALA A 141 -11.11 8.85 2.66
CA ALA A 141 -9.90 8.48 1.93
C ALA A 141 -9.05 7.56 2.80
N VAL A 142 -8.49 6.52 2.20
CA VAL A 142 -7.70 5.49 2.88
C VAL A 142 -6.33 5.37 2.24
N PHE A 143 -5.29 5.39 3.05
CA PHE A 143 -3.97 4.86 2.73
C PHE A 143 -3.66 3.71 3.70
N CYS A 144 -3.65 2.48 3.20
CA CYS A 144 -3.38 1.30 4.01
C CYS A 144 -2.10 0.62 3.52
N LEU A 145 -0.97 0.93 4.17
CA LEU A 145 0.37 0.45 3.82
C LEU A 145 0.80 0.85 2.40
N SER A 146 0.32 1.99 1.90
CA SER A 146 0.46 2.41 0.51
C SER A 146 1.29 3.69 0.30
N LEU A 147 1.71 4.39 1.36
CA LEU A 147 2.53 5.60 1.27
C LEU A 147 3.99 5.28 0.93
N MET A 148 4.26 4.68 -0.24
CA MET A 148 5.57 4.14 -0.58
C MET A 148 6.53 5.14 -1.22
N GLY A 149 6.10 5.83 -2.29
CA GLY A 149 6.99 6.70 -3.07
C GLY A 149 7.54 7.90 -2.30
N THR A 150 8.62 8.50 -2.81
CA THR A 150 9.27 9.65 -2.18
C THR A 150 8.41 10.93 -2.20
N ASN A 151 7.41 10.99 -3.09
CA ASN A 151 6.52 12.14 -3.26
C ASN A 151 5.26 12.06 -2.38
N LEU A 152 5.42 11.76 -1.09
CA LEU A 152 4.32 11.58 -0.13
C LEU A 152 3.34 12.75 -0.06
N VAL A 153 3.86 13.98 -0.20
CA VAL A 153 3.06 15.21 -0.17
C VAL A 153 2.07 15.25 -1.34
N ASP A 154 2.41 14.70 -2.50
CA ASP A 154 1.50 14.67 -3.65
C ASP A 154 0.30 13.76 -3.36
N PHE A 155 0.54 12.58 -2.79
CA PHE A 155 -0.52 11.63 -2.42
C PHE A 155 -1.51 12.24 -1.42
N LEU A 156 -0.98 12.86 -0.37
CA LEU A 156 -1.80 13.46 0.68
C LEU A 156 -2.52 14.73 0.19
N THR A 157 -1.90 15.48 -0.72
CA THR A 157 -2.55 16.61 -1.40
C THR A 157 -3.71 16.11 -2.25
N GLU A 158 -3.52 15.02 -2.99
CA GLU A 158 -4.56 14.44 -3.84
C GLU A 158 -5.73 13.90 -3.01
N ALA A 159 -5.45 13.22 -1.90
CA ALA A 159 -6.47 12.84 -0.94
C ALA A 159 -7.21 14.06 -0.37
N CYS A 160 -6.49 15.15 -0.06
CA CYS A 160 -7.10 16.40 0.37
C CYS A 160 -8.00 16.98 -0.72
N ARG A 161 -7.59 16.94 -2.00
CA ARG A 161 -8.40 17.45 -3.13
C ARG A 161 -9.72 16.70 -3.26
N VAL A 162 -9.70 15.37 -3.27
CA VAL A 162 -10.91 14.56 -3.49
C VAL A 162 -11.81 14.47 -2.27
N LEU A 163 -11.27 14.64 -1.06
CA LEU A 163 -12.07 14.62 0.17
C LEU A 163 -12.97 15.85 0.27
N LYS A 164 -14.22 15.63 0.68
CA LYS A 164 -15.11 16.71 1.15
C LYS A 164 -14.53 17.36 2.40
N THR A 165 -14.79 18.65 2.61
CA THR A 165 -14.53 19.29 3.90
C THR A 165 -15.35 18.57 4.98
N GLY A 166 -14.70 18.22 6.11
CA GLY A 166 -15.29 17.36 7.13
C GLY A 166 -15.18 15.85 6.83
N GLY A 167 -14.67 15.47 5.65
CA GLY A 167 -14.38 14.08 5.29
C GLY A 167 -13.21 13.50 6.08
N VAL A 168 -13.14 12.18 6.14
CA VAL A 168 -12.18 11.44 6.98
C VAL A 168 -11.01 10.93 6.15
N LEU A 169 -9.80 11.17 6.62
CA LEU A 169 -8.57 10.53 6.12
C LEU A 169 -8.11 9.46 7.11
N LYS A 170 -8.03 8.22 6.63
CA LYS A 170 -7.51 7.04 7.34
C LYS A 170 -6.14 6.69 6.81
N ILE A 171 -5.15 6.62 7.70
CA ILE A 171 -3.80 6.17 7.34
C ILE A 171 -3.39 5.04 8.27
N ALA A 172 -2.90 3.94 7.70
CA ALA A 172 -2.20 2.90 8.44
C ALA A 172 -0.87 2.62 7.76
N GLU A 173 0.23 2.68 8.51
CA GLU A 173 1.59 2.53 7.99
C GLU A 173 2.46 1.76 8.97
N VAL A 174 3.48 1.05 8.47
CA VAL A 174 4.35 0.22 9.31
C VAL A 174 5.05 1.08 10.36
N ALA A 175 4.99 0.65 11.63
CA ALA A 175 5.45 1.43 12.78
C ALA A 175 6.91 1.90 12.65
N SER A 176 7.78 1.02 12.14
CA SER A 176 9.21 1.32 11.95
C SER A 176 9.50 2.36 10.86
N ARG A 177 8.50 2.81 10.10
CA ARG A 177 8.66 3.87 9.11
C ARG A 177 8.68 5.26 9.72
N PHE A 178 8.15 5.39 10.94
CA PHE A 178 8.03 6.67 11.62
C PHE A 178 9.27 6.90 12.49
N ASP A 179 10.06 7.90 12.12
CA ASP A 179 11.09 8.47 13.00
C ASP A 179 10.49 9.35 14.06
N ASN A 180 9.62 10.27 13.61
CA ASN A 180 8.93 11.19 14.49
C ASN A 180 7.47 11.32 14.05
N VAL A 181 6.59 10.69 14.83
CA VAL A 181 5.14 10.77 14.62
C VAL A 181 4.63 12.22 14.70
N ARG A 182 5.27 13.07 15.51
CA ARG A 182 4.87 14.49 15.63
C ARG A 182 5.09 15.23 14.31
N ASP A 183 6.22 15.03 13.66
CA ASP A 183 6.54 15.69 12.38
C ASP A 183 5.59 15.24 11.27
N PHE A 184 5.27 13.95 11.25
CA PHE A 184 4.24 13.40 10.36
C PHE A 184 2.89 14.10 10.58
N THR A 185 2.39 14.11 11.82
CA THR A 185 1.09 14.74 12.13
C THR A 185 1.08 16.25 11.89
N SER A 186 2.17 16.96 12.18
CA SER A 186 2.32 18.40 11.94
C SER A 186 2.28 18.73 10.45
N THR A 187 2.90 17.90 9.62
CA THR A 187 2.87 18.08 8.17
C THR A 187 1.48 17.85 7.60
N LEU A 188 0.75 16.84 8.08
CA LEU A 188 -0.66 16.66 7.71
C LEU A 188 -1.53 17.85 8.17
N THR A 189 -1.25 18.44 9.34
CA THR A 189 -1.91 19.67 9.77
C THR A 189 -1.71 20.80 8.77
N ARG A 190 -0.48 21.00 8.29
CA ARG A 190 -0.16 22.01 7.27
C ARG A 190 -0.76 21.70 5.89
N LEU A 191 -1.18 20.46 5.65
CA LEU A 191 -1.89 20.04 4.43
C LEU A 191 -3.42 20.20 4.52
N GLY A 192 -3.93 20.72 5.64
CA GLY A 192 -5.35 20.99 5.83
C GLY A 192 -6.13 19.88 6.53
N PHE A 193 -5.42 19.02 7.28
CA PHE A 193 -6.03 17.97 8.09
C PHE A 193 -5.96 18.29 9.58
N LYS A 194 -6.87 17.76 10.38
CA LYS A 194 -6.78 17.80 11.85
C LYS A 194 -6.82 16.38 12.40
N LEU A 195 -5.83 16.03 13.21
CA LEU A 195 -5.78 14.72 13.86
C LEU A 195 -6.97 14.57 14.82
N THR A 196 -7.75 13.51 14.66
CA THR A 196 -8.86 13.16 15.55
C THR A 196 -8.52 12.00 16.47
N SER A 197 -7.77 11.02 15.98
CA SER A 197 -7.28 9.90 16.78
C SER A 197 -6.03 9.28 16.16
N LYS A 198 -5.23 8.60 16.99
CA LYS A 198 -4.12 7.76 16.55
C LYS A 198 -3.97 6.57 17.48
N ASP A 199 -3.48 5.48 16.93
CA ASP A 199 -2.98 4.31 17.66
C ASP A 199 -1.52 4.10 17.25
N THR A 200 -0.62 4.30 18.20
CA THR A 200 0.82 4.10 18.05
C THR A 200 1.37 3.07 19.01
N GLU A 201 0.50 2.23 19.59
CA GLU A 201 0.89 1.18 20.55
C GLU A 201 1.15 -0.16 19.85
N ASN A 202 0.58 -0.36 18.66
CA ASN A 202 0.79 -1.57 17.88
C ASN A 202 2.23 -1.65 17.32
N SER A 203 2.91 -2.76 17.58
CA SER A 203 4.32 -3.00 17.22
C SER A 203 4.60 -3.25 15.73
N HIS A 204 3.56 -3.40 14.91
CA HIS A 204 3.66 -3.67 13.49
C HIS A 204 3.29 -2.45 12.65
N PHE A 205 2.19 -1.77 12.98
CA PHE A 205 1.70 -0.61 12.23
C PHE A 205 1.10 0.43 13.16
N TYR A 206 1.22 1.70 12.78
CA TYR A 206 0.51 2.80 13.41
C TYR A 206 -0.71 3.17 12.58
N SER A 207 -1.78 3.59 13.24
CA SER A 207 -3.02 4.02 12.61
C SER A 207 -3.34 5.46 12.99
N PHE A 208 -3.85 6.23 12.04
CA PHE A 208 -4.20 7.62 12.23
C PHE A 208 -5.57 7.90 11.58
N GLU A 209 -6.37 8.72 12.26
CA GLU A 209 -7.57 9.33 11.72
C GLU A 209 -7.42 10.84 11.74
N PHE A 210 -7.70 11.44 10.60
CA PHE A 210 -7.79 12.88 10.46
C PHE A 210 -9.13 13.27 9.86
N VAL A 211 -9.55 14.50 10.13
CA VAL A 211 -10.63 15.16 9.41
C VAL A 211 -10.05 16.25 8.52
N LYS A 212 -10.54 16.38 7.28
CA LYS A 212 -10.18 17.50 6.40
C LYS A 212 -10.85 18.78 6.92
N THR A 213 -10.06 19.80 7.25
CA THR A 213 -10.56 21.10 7.71
C THR A 213 -10.51 22.16 6.62
N GLU A 214 -9.56 22.06 5.70
CA GLU A 214 -9.36 23.03 4.62
C GLU A 214 -8.71 22.35 3.40
N ASN A 215 -8.62 23.06 2.28
CA ASN A 215 -7.89 22.58 1.11
C ASN A 215 -6.39 22.76 1.34
N ALA A 216 -5.59 21.84 0.79
CA ALA A 216 -4.13 21.93 0.85
C ALA A 216 -3.62 23.27 0.26
N PRO A 217 -2.57 23.87 0.85
CA PRO A 217 -2.07 25.17 0.42
C PRO A 217 -1.48 25.12 -1.00
N LYS A 218 -1.64 26.23 -1.75
CA LYS A 218 -1.09 26.35 -3.11
C LYS A 218 0.44 26.18 -3.13
N ASN A 219 1.16 26.64 -2.10
CA ASN A 219 2.62 26.57 -2.00
C ASN A 219 3.11 25.30 -1.26
N ARG A 220 2.57 24.13 -1.63
CA ARG A 220 2.91 22.84 -1.02
C ARG A 220 4.34 22.35 -1.29
N LYS A 221 5.05 22.92 -2.27
CA LYS A 221 6.43 22.54 -2.62
C LYS A 221 7.45 22.73 -1.48
N LYS A 222 7.08 23.51 -0.45
CA LYS A 222 7.88 23.71 0.77
C LYS A 222 7.54 22.74 1.90
N LEU A 223 6.57 21.85 1.69
CA LEU A 223 6.24 20.79 2.64
C LEU A 223 7.11 19.60 2.31
N GLU A 224 7.87 19.14 3.30
CA GLU A 224 8.65 17.93 3.22
C GLU A 224 8.03 16.91 4.16
N LEU A 225 7.77 15.72 3.63
CA LEU A 225 7.32 14.58 4.41
C LEU A 225 8.15 13.38 4.00
N GLN A 226 8.82 12.77 4.96
CA GLN A 226 9.62 11.58 4.75
C GLN A 226 9.22 10.52 5.76
N LEU A 227 9.16 9.28 5.29
CA LEU A 227 9.00 8.08 6.08
C LEU A 227 10.13 7.14 5.70
N LYS A 228 10.69 6.42 6.67
CA LYS A 228 11.68 5.38 6.37
C LYS A 228 11.07 4.31 5.47
N PRO A 229 11.86 3.68 4.58
CA PRO A 229 11.40 2.51 3.83
C PRO A 229 10.91 1.40 4.76
N CYS A 230 9.85 0.67 4.35
CA CYS A 230 9.49 -0.56 5.07
C CYS A 230 10.49 -1.66 4.69
N VAL A 231 11.32 -2.09 5.65
CA VAL A 231 12.21 -3.23 5.47
C VAL A 231 11.61 -4.43 6.21
N TYR A 232 11.06 -5.38 5.45
CA TYR A 232 10.53 -6.63 6.00
C TYR A 232 11.67 -7.54 6.49
N LYS A 233 12.13 -7.30 7.73
CA LYS A 233 13.13 -8.14 8.41
C LYS A 233 12.47 -9.43 8.92
N ARG A 234 13.24 -10.52 8.99
CA ARG A 234 12.88 -11.67 9.84
C ARG A 234 12.82 -11.15 11.28
N ARG A 235 11.66 -11.24 11.90
CA ARG A 235 11.45 -11.00 13.34
C ARG A 235 11.57 -12.33 14.05
#